data_AF-A0A962INI0-F1
#
_entry.id   AF-A0A962INI0-F1
#
_cell.length_a   1.000
_cell.length_b   1.000
_cell.length_c   1.000
_cell.angle_alpha   90.00
_cell.angle_beta   90.00
_cell.angle_gamma   90.00
#
_symmetry.space_group_name_H-M   'P 1'
#
loop_
_entity.id
_entity.type
_entity.pdbx_description
1 polymer ?
#
loop_
_entity_poly.entity_id
_entity_poly.type
_entity_poly.pdbx_seq_one_letter_code
_entity_poly.pdbx_strand_id
1 'polypeptide(L)'
;MDADHDGRVSLLEYQDWMSYAFDAMDRNRDGTLSPDELPGGKGAAVTRDEYRARLAAAFNRQDRNRDGFLDARELAAPPQP
;
A
#
# COMPACT_ATOMS: atom_id res chain seq x y z
N MET A 1 -0.50 -8.57 3.99
CA MET A 1 -0.38 -9.28 5.29
C MET A 1 1.02 -9.83 5.32
N ASP A 2 1.68 -9.75 6.46
CA ASP A 2 2.93 -10.44 6.77
C ASP A 2 2.71 -11.96 6.50
N ALA A 3 3.31 -12.46 5.43
CA ALA A 3 3.06 -13.78 4.86
C ALA A 3 4.04 -14.82 5.42
N ASP A 4 5.23 -14.40 5.82
CA ASP A 4 6.21 -15.25 6.49
C ASP A 4 6.10 -15.21 8.03
N HIS A 5 5.23 -14.35 8.56
CA HIS A 5 4.96 -14.16 9.99
C HIS A 5 6.21 -13.70 10.76
N ASP A 6 7.10 -12.95 10.11
CA ASP A 6 8.33 -12.43 10.74
C ASP A 6 8.10 -11.16 11.58
N GLY A 7 6.87 -10.63 11.58
CA GLY A 7 6.47 -9.40 12.28
C GLY A 7 6.81 -8.12 11.51
N ARG A 8 7.20 -8.24 10.24
CA ARG A 8 7.55 -7.16 9.32
C ARG A 8 6.85 -7.38 7.99
N VAL A 9 6.96 -6.39 7.11
CA VAL A 9 6.44 -6.47 5.75
C VAL A 9 7.56 -6.09 4.80
N SER A 10 8.05 -7.07 4.07
CA SER A 10 9.06 -6.89 3.02
C SER A 10 8.46 -6.23 1.77
N LEU A 11 9.31 -5.68 0.91
CA LEU A 11 8.90 -5.15 -0.40
C LEU A 11 8.16 -6.20 -1.25
N LEU A 12 8.51 -7.47 -1.11
CA LEU A 12 7.90 -8.55 -1.90
C LEU A 12 6.47 -8.80 -1.44
N GLU A 13 6.28 -8.93 -0.12
CA GLU A 13 4.96 -9.08 0.49
C GLU A 13 4.11 -7.82 0.31
N TYR A 14 4.74 -6.66 0.32
CA TYR A 14 4.08 -5.39 0.05
C TYR A 14 3.56 -5.35 -1.39
N GLN A 15 4.31 -5.86 -2.37
CA GLN A 15 3.86 -5.96 -3.76
C GLN A 15 2.75 -7.00 -3.97
N ASP A 16 2.82 -8.12 -3.26
CA ASP A 16 1.81 -9.18 -3.31
C ASP A 16 0.49 -8.68 -2.69
N TRP A 17 0.58 -8.07 -1.51
CA TRP A 17 -0.52 -7.39 -0.86
C TRP A 17 -1.08 -6.25 -1.71
N MET A 18 -0.23 -5.49 -2.39
CA MET A 18 -0.66 -4.40 -3.27
C MET A 18 -1.47 -4.95 -4.45
N SER A 19 -1.07 -6.07 -5.06
CA SER A 19 -1.85 -6.68 -6.14
C SER A 19 -3.19 -7.20 -5.64
N TYR A 20 -3.20 -7.82 -4.46
CA TYR A 20 -4.43 -8.31 -3.84
C TYR A 20 -5.39 -7.16 -3.45
N ALA A 21 -4.89 -6.13 -2.79
CA ALA A 21 -5.68 -4.97 -2.36
C ALA A 21 -6.19 -4.16 -3.55
N PHE A 22 -5.37 -4.03 -4.60
CA PHE A 22 -5.77 -3.38 -5.83
C PHE A 22 -6.87 -4.16 -6.55
N ASP A 23 -6.72 -5.48 -6.78
CA ASP A 23 -7.76 -6.32 -7.42
C ASP A 23 -9.06 -6.34 -6.60
N ALA A 24 -8.96 -6.25 -5.27
CA ALA A 24 -10.13 -6.17 -4.39
C ALA A 24 -10.89 -4.83 -4.48
N MET A 25 -10.20 -3.72 -4.80
CA MET A 25 -10.82 -2.40 -4.99
C MET A 25 -11.24 -2.19 -6.45
N ASP A 26 -10.43 -2.65 -7.41
CA ASP A 26 -10.65 -2.59 -8.85
C ASP A 26 -11.73 -3.60 -9.26
N ARG A 27 -12.99 -3.24 -9.00
CA ARG A 27 -14.16 -4.07 -9.28
C ARG A 27 -14.35 -4.28 -10.77
N ASN A 28 -13.99 -3.28 -11.56
CA ASN A 28 -14.13 -3.32 -13.00
C ASN A 28 -12.94 -4.00 -13.71
N ARG A 29 -11.81 -4.20 -12.99
CA ARG A 29 -10.56 -4.81 -13.45
C ARG A 29 -9.92 -4.07 -14.62
N ASP A 30 -10.01 -2.75 -14.64
CA ASP A 30 -9.45 -1.90 -15.69
C ASP A 30 -8.00 -1.45 -15.40
N GLY A 31 -7.46 -1.79 -14.23
CA GLY A 31 -6.11 -1.39 -13.82
C GLY A 31 -6.03 0.02 -13.23
N THR A 32 -7.16 0.65 -12.91
CA THR A 32 -7.28 2.00 -12.35
C THR A 32 -8.37 2.04 -11.28
N LEU A 33 -8.02 2.45 -10.06
CA LEU A 33 -9.02 2.68 -9.03
C LEU A 33 -9.77 3.98 -9.30
N SER A 34 -11.01 3.86 -9.76
CA SER A 34 -11.88 5.00 -9.95
C SER A 34 -12.35 5.58 -8.59
N PRO A 35 -12.81 6.84 -8.55
CA PRO A 35 -13.32 7.46 -7.33
C PRO A 35 -14.43 6.64 -6.65
N ASP A 36 -15.23 5.94 -7.44
CA ASP A 36 -16.34 5.08 -7.00
C ASP A 36 -15.85 3.78 -6.34
N GLU A 37 -14.64 3.33 -6.72
CA GLU A 37 -14.00 2.10 -6.22
C GLU A 37 -13.14 2.36 -4.97
N LEU A 38 -12.77 3.63 -4.74
CA LEU A 38 -12.01 4.01 -3.56
C LEU A 38 -12.90 4.02 -2.30
N PRO A 39 -12.41 3.51 -1.16
CA PRO A 39 -13.15 3.54 0.09
C PRO A 39 -13.40 5.01 0.50
N GLY A 40 -14.67 5.42 0.48
CA GLY A 40 -15.11 6.76 0.82
C GLY A 40 -15.61 7.60 -0.37
N GLY A 41 -15.55 7.10 -1.61
CA GLY A 41 -16.14 7.75 -2.79
C GLY A 41 -15.57 9.13 -3.12
N LYS A 42 -14.44 9.50 -2.49
CA LYS A 42 -13.83 10.83 -2.55
C LYS A 42 -12.34 10.68 -2.78
N GLY A 43 -11.96 10.64 -4.06
CA GLY A 43 -10.58 10.58 -4.51
C GLY A 43 -10.50 10.83 -6.01
N ALA A 44 -9.31 11.15 -6.52
CA ALA A 44 -9.06 11.12 -7.96
C ALA A 44 -8.91 9.66 -8.41
N ALA A 45 -9.18 9.35 -9.67
CA ALA A 45 -8.84 8.07 -10.25
C ALA A 45 -7.33 7.85 -10.09
N VAL A 46 -6.92 6.73 -9.52
CA VAL A 46 -5.51 6.40 -9.29
C VAL A 46 -5.17 5.17 -10.12
N THR A 47 -4.26 5.34 -11.07
CA THR A 47 -3.75 4.21 -11.86
C THR A 47 -2.90 3.31 -10.99
N ARG A 48 -2.71 2.06 -11.40
CA ARG A 48 -1.81 1.13 -10.69
C ARG A 48 -0.41 1.70 -10.46
N ASP A 49 0.13 2.46 -11.41
CA ASP A 49 1.44 3.10 -11.29
C ASP A 49 1.45 4.21 -10.23
N GLU A 50 0.43 5.08 -10.25
CA GLU A 50 0.33 6.17 -9.28
C GLU A 50 0.02 5.66 -7.87
N TYR A 51 -0.77 4.59 -7.77
CA TYR A 51 -1.00 3.88 -6.51
C TYR A 51 0.32 3.30 -5.99
N ARG A 52 1.16 2.74 -6.88
CA ARG A 52 2.50 2.25 -6.54
C ARG A 52 3.39 3.37 -6.03
N ALA A 53 3.40 4.51 -6.71
CA ALA A 53 4.20 5.66 -6.32
C ALA A 53 3.78 6.21 -4.95
N ARG A 54 2.47 6.30 -4.69
CA ARG A 54 1.92 6.74 -3.40
C ARG A 54 2.26 5.77 -2.27
N LEU A 55 2.10 4.47 -2.52
CA LEU A 55 2.45 3.41 -1.58
C LEU A 55 3.96 3.37 -1.32
N ALA A 56 4.80 3.46 -2.35
CA ALA A 56 6.25 3.54 -2.20
C ALA A 56 6.67 4.79 -1.40
N ALA A 57 6.00 5.93 -1.60
CA ALA A 57 6.25 7.14 -0.83
C ALA A 57 5.77 7.02 0.62
N ALA A 58 4.67 6.32 0.88
CA ALA A 58 4.17 6.02 2.22
C ALA A 58 5.10 5.02 2.94
N PHE A 59 5.50 3.96 2.24
CA PHE A 59 6.48 2.97 2.69
C PHE A 59 7.79 3.65 3.09
N ASN A 60 8.41 4.44 2.21
CA ASN A 60 9.64 5.17 2.52
C ASN A 60 9.48 6.18 3.68
N ARG A 61 8.26 6.66 3.95
CA ARG A 61 7.99 7.51 5.12
C ARG A 61 7.91 6.71 6.41
N GLN A 62 7.38 5.49 6.36
CA GLN A 62 7.24 4.61 7.52
C GLN A 62 8.53 3.84 7.81
N ASP A 63 9.29 3.46 6.78
CA ASP A 63 10.60 2.84 6.84
C ASP A 63 11.63 3.88 7.33
N ARG A 64 11.63 4.10 8.64
CA ARG A 64 12.47 5.11 9.30
C ARG A 64 13.90 4.62 9.39
N ASN A 65 14.08 3.31 9.55
CA ASN A 65 15.40 2.69 9.65
C ASN A 65 16.03 2.46 8.26
N ARG A 66 15.25 2.58 7.18
CA ARG A 66 15.64 2.37 5.77
C ARG A 66 16.23 0.99 5.51
N ASP A 67 15.69 -0.03 6.20
CA ASP A 67 16.13 -1.40 6.04
C ASP A 67 15.42 -2.12 4.87
N GLY A 68 14.40 -1.49 4.27
CA GLY A 68 13.62 -2.04 3.17
C GLY A 68 12.46 -2.93 3.63
N PHE A 69 12.12 -2.89 4.92
CA PHE A 69 11.00 -3.59 5.53
C PHE A 69 10.19 -2.60 6.38
N LEU A 70 8.89 -2.85 6.55
CA LEU A 70 8.10 -2.14 7.54
C LEU A 70 7.83 -3.06 8.71
N ASP A 71 8.47 -2.81 9.83
CA ASP A 71 8.17 -3.57 11.04
C ASP A 71 6.88 -3.07 11.74
N ALA A 72 6.33 -3.90 12.63
CA ALA A 72 5.08 -3.57 13.33
C ALA A 72 5.12 -2.20 14.05
N ARG A 73 6.31 -1.71 14.44
CA ARG A 73 6.47 -0.41 15.10
C ARG A 73 6.37 0.73 14.09
N GLU A 74 6.92 0.55 12.89
CA GLU A 74 6.83 1.49 11.77
C GLU A 74 5.43 1.53 11.14
N LEU A 75 4.74 0.39 11.10
CA LEU A 75 3.33 0.30 10.69
C LEU A 75 2.38 0.96 11.71
N ALA A 76 2.66 0.78 13.01
CA ALA A 76 1.86 1.35 14.09
C ALA A 76 2.18 2.83 14.38
N ALA A 77 3.29 3.36 13.87
CA ALA A 77 3.64 4.75 14.04
C ALA A 77 2.66 5.63 13.24
N PRO A 78 1.89 6.52 13.88
CA PRO A 78 1.05 7.45 13.16
C PRO A 78 1.92 8.34 12.26
N PRO A 79 1.47 8.69 11.03
CA PRO A 79 2.18 9.63 10.19
C PRO A 79 2.29 10.95 10.96
N GLN A 80 3.50 11.28 11.42
CA GLN A 80 3.74 12.54 12.11
C GLN A 80 3.73 13.67 11.08
N PRO A 81 3.10 14.82 11.40
CA PRO A 81 2.98 15.96 10.49
C PRO A 81 4.33 16.60 10.14
#